data_AF-A0A843HTK3-F1
#
_entry.id   AF-A0A843HTK3-F1
#
_cell.length_a   1.000
_cell.length_b   1.000
_cell.length_c   1.000
_cell.angle_alpha   90.00
_cell.angle_beta   90.00
_cell.angle_gamma   90.00
#
_symmetry.space_group_name_H-M   'P 1'
#
loop_
_entity.id
_entity.type
_entity.pdbx_description
1 polymer ?
#
loop_
_entity_poly.entity_id
_entity_poly.type
_entity_poly.pdbx_seq_one_letter_code
_entity_poly.pdbx_strand_id
1 'polypeptide(L)'
;MSINTISLLDREPFKRMISTVGNLPTSFVDSLSYYEVLAWLCQYVTETIIPKINEDSEAINALQEEFIALREEVEEAIKEIPQLRADFIELSEKFDQTLIELQAQYDAFKIEVQEEINTQIAQARTAIMEVVNAYFETLNDKIDDEVERIDEKFNTWAIANTIVFNTLRGTQTTLQVYLDDLSGVNRTDAITATEYDELELTATEYDAYDMSAHDYDYYAKTILTA
;
A
#
# COMPACT_ATOMS: atom_id res chain seq x y z
N MET A 1 -6.78 34.22 -38.88
CA MET A 1 -6.88 35.45 -39.70
C MET A 1 -6.89 35.03 -41.15
N SER A 2 -7.99 35.29 -41.88
CA SER A 2 -8.06 34.97 -43.31
C SER A 2 -7.48 36.14 -44.08
N ILE A 3 -6.33 35.95 -44.72
CA ILE A 3 -5.75 36.96 -45.62
C ILE A 3 -6.66 37.01 -46.84
N ASN A 4 -7.43 38.09 -46.96
CA ASN A 4 -8.34 38.30 -48.08
C ASN A 4 -7.49 38.60 -49.32
N THR A 5 -7.28 37.61 -50.19
CA THR A 5 -6.51 37.75 -51.43
C THR A 5 -7.34 38.48 -52.48
N ILE A 6 -7.48 39.80 -52.32
CA ILE A 6 -7.93 40.69 -53.40
C ILE A 6 -6.76 40.83 -54.36
N SER A 7 -6.97 40.51 -55.64
CA SER A 7 -5.96 40.66 -56.69
C SER A 7 -5.42 42.09 -56.71
N LEU A 8 -4.10 42.25 -56.92
CA LEU A 8 -3.48 43.58 -57.08
C LEU A 8 -4.15 44.40 -58.20
N LEU A 9 -4.68 43.73 -59.24
CA LEU A 9 -5.40 44.34 -60.36
C LEU A 9 -6.77 44.90 -59.97
N ASP A 10 -7.35 44.46 -58.86
CA ASP A 10 -8.67 44.90 -58.41
C ASP A 10 -8.62 46.15 -57.52
N ARG A 11 -7.41 46.56 -57.09
CA ARG A 11 -7.22 47.75 -56.24
C ARG A 11 -7.35 49.04 -57.05
N GLU A 12 -8.09 49.99 -56.48
CA GLU A 12 -8.41 51.29 -57.10
C GLU A 12 -7.19 52.06 -57.65
N PRO A 13 -6.02 52.09 -56.98
CA PRO A 13 -4.83 52.77 -57.52
C PRO A 13 -4.35 52.17 -58.85
N PHE A 14 -4.35 50.84 -58.98
CA PHE A 14 -3.97 50.15 -60.22
C PHE A 14 -4.98 50.37 -61.34
N LYS A 15 -6.28 50.38 -61.03
CA LYS A 15 -7.34 50.69 -62.01
C LYS A 15 -7.23 52.12 -62.54
N ARG A 16 -6.92 53.09 -61.67
CA ARG A 16 -6.70 54.48 -62.07
C ARG A 16 -5.49 54.62 -62.99
N MET A 17 -4.35 54.03 -62.62
CA MET A 17 -3.13 54.08 -63.43
C MET A 17 -3.36 53.55 -64.86
N ILE A 18 -4.12 52.46 -65.01
CA ILE A 18 -4.49 51.91 -66.33
C ILE A 18 -5.41 52.88 -67.10
N SER A 19 -6.31 53.58 -66.41
CA SER A 19 -7.22 54.56 -67.03
C SER A 19 -6.53 55.86 -67.46
N THR A 20 -5.42 56.24 -66.82
CA THR A 20 -4.65 57.47 -67.12
C THR A 20 -3.91 57.39 -68.47
N VAL A 21 -3.61 56.18 -68.95
CA VAL A 21 -2.83 55.92 -70.18
C VAL A 21 -3.64 56.16 -71.47
N GLY A 22 -4.99 56.12 -71.41
CA GLY A 22 -5.87 56.34 -72.57
C GLY A 22 -5.92 55.17 -73.56
N ASN A 23 -6.89 55.19 -74.48
CA ASN A 23 -7.06 54.13 -75.49
C ASN A 23 -5.97 54.21 -76.57
N LEU A 24 -5.28 53.08 -76.83
CA LEU A 24 -4.45 52.91 -78.03
C LEU A 24 -5.32 53.08 -79.29
N PRO A 25 -4.83 53.71 -80.37
CA PRO A 25 -5.59 53.82 -81.61
C PRO A 25 -5.91 52.43 -82.15
N THR A 26 -7.19 52.10 -82.28
CA THR A 26 -7.66 50.76 -82.66
C THR A 26 -7.71 50.52 -84.17
N SER A 27 -7.21 51.44 -84.97
CA SER A 27 -7.14 51.28 -86.42
C SER A 27 -5.89 51.95 -86.95
N PHE A 28 -5.19 51.21 -87.82
CA PHE A 28 -4.14 51.73 -88.68
C PHE A 28 -4.54 53.12 -89.19
N VAL A 29 -3.66 54.10 -89.00
CA VAL A 29 -3.77 55.35 -89.76
C VAL A 29 -3.41 54.92 -91.18
N ASP A 30 -4.41 54.65 -92.01
CA ASP A 30 -4.33 53.97 -93.33
C ASP A 30 -3.37 54.63 -94.36
N SER A 31 -2.61 55.66 -93.95
CA SER A 31 -1.69 56.44 -94.77
C SER A 31 -0.24 56.49 -94.26
N LEU A 32 0.12 55.77 -93.19
CA LEU A 32 1.49 55.76 -92.65
C LEU A 32 2.26 54.49 -93.03
N SER A 33 3.55 54.62 -93.34
CA SER A 33 4.44 53.46 -93.51
C SER A 33 4.67 52.75 -92.17
N TYR A 34 5.01 51.46 -92.22
CA TYR A 34 5.26 50.65 -91.01
C TYR A 34 6.33 51.26 -90.09
N TYR A 35 7.36 51.90 -90.68
CA TYR A 35 8.38 52.61 -89.93
C TYR A 35 7.83 53.85 -89.21
N GLU A 36 6.98 54.64 -89.87
CA GLU A 36 6.36 55.83 -89.28
C GLU A 36 5.39 55.47 -88.15
N VAL A 37 4.67 54.34 -88.28
CA VAL A 37 3.81 53.83 -87.22
C VAL A 37 4.62 53.39 -85.99
N LEU A 38 5.75 52.69 -86.19
CA LEU A 38 6.64 52.30 -85.09
C LEU A 38 7.31 53.53 -84.44
N ALA A 39 7.76 54.49 -85.23
CA ALA A 39 8.35 55.72 -84.73
C ALA A 39 7.33 56.53 -83.91
N TRP A 40 6.10 56.67 -84.42
CA TRP A 40 5.00 57.31 -83.71
C TRP A 40 4.67 56.57 -82.40
N LEU A 41 4.61 55.25 -82.40
CA LEU A 41 4.33 54.47 -81.19
C LEU A 41 5.44 54.64 -80.14
N CYS A 42 6.71 54.54 -80.54
CA CYS A 42 7.84 54.78 -79.64
C CYS A 42 7.82 56.21 -79.07
N GLN A 43 7.50 57.20 -79.91
CA GLN A 43 7.38 58.59 -79.50
C GLN A 43 6.20 58.78 -78.53
N TYR A 44 5.03 58.21 -78.83
CA TYR A 44 3.85 58.26 -77.96
C TYR A 44 4.09 57.59 -76.60
N VAL A 45 4.75 56.43 -76.59
CA VAL A 45 5.16 55.76 -75.35
C VAL A 45 6.10 56.65 -74.54
N THR A 46 7.12 57.23 -75.18
CA THR A 46 8.19 57.98 -74.51
C THR A 46 7.75 59.37 -74.04
N GLU A 47 6.94 60.07 -74.85
CA GLU A 47 6.56 61.47 -74.63
C GLU A 47 5.19 61.63 -73.98
N THR A 48 4.31 60.61 -74.02
CA THR A 48 2.96 60.69 -73.46
C THR A 48 2.71 59.68 -72.35
N ILE A 49 3.00 58.39 -72.58
CA ILE A 49 2.66 57.33 -71.61
C ILE A 49 3.61 57.34 -70.41
N ILE A 50 4.93 57.31 -70.66
CA ILE A 50 5.94 57.29 -69.59
C ILE A 50 5.83 58.53 -68.68
N PRO A 51 5.72 59.76 -69.21
CA PRO A 51 5.56 60.95 -68.37
C PRO A 51 4.26 60.94 -67.58
N LYS A 52 3.13 60.53 -68.18
CA LYS A 52 1.85 60.43 -67.44
C LYS A 52 1.89 59.40 -66.30
N ILE A 53 2.55 58.26 -66.50
CA ILE A 53 2.72 57.25 -65.44
C ILE A 53 3.64 57.80 -64.34
N ASN A 54 4.69 58.54 -64.70
CA ASN A 54 5.62 59.13 -63.73
C ASN A 54 5.05 60.38 -63.03
N GLU A 55 4.10 61.09 -63.66
CA GLU A 55 3.44 62.30 -63.14
C GLU A 55 2.11 62.01 -62.43
N ASP A 56 1.59 60.78 -62.49
CA ASP A 56 0.47 60.29 -61.67
C ASP A 56 0.94 60.10 -60.21
N SER A 57 1.52 61.17 -59.68
CA SER A 57 1.97 61.36 -58.32
C SER A 57 0.86 61.03 -57.33
N GLU A 58 -0.40 61.22 -57.70
CA GLU A 58 -1.55 60.83 -56.89
C GLU A 58 -1.66 59.30 -56.75
N ALA A 59 -1.57 58.53 -57.84
CA ALA A 59 -1.57 57.07 -57.78
C ALA A 59 -0.32 56.50 -57.09
N ILE A 60 0.85 57.11 -57.33
CA ILE A 60 2.11 56.72 -56.66
C ILE A 60 2.03 56.98 -55.16
N ASN A 61 1.54 58.14 -54.74
CA ASN A 61 1.36 58.48 -53.33
C ASN A 61 0.34 57.55 -52.65
N ALA A 62 -0.77 57.25 -53.33
CA ALA A 62 -1.78 56.32 -52.81
C ALA A 62 -1.22 54.91 -52.57
N LEU A 63 -0.38 54.40 -53.48
CA LEU A 63 0.30 53.10 -53.30
C LEU A 63 1.32 53.13 -52.16
N GLN A 64 2.03 54.25 -51.99
CA GLN A 64 2.99 54.43 -50.90
C GLN A 64 2.27 54.48 -49.54
N GLU A 65 1.14 55.18 -49.44
CA GLU A 65 0.29 55.22 -48.25
C GLU A 65 -0.25 53.82 -47.89
N GLU A 66 -0.72 53.07 -48.89
CA GLU A 66 -1.20 51.70 -48.69
C GLU A 66 -0.08 50.74 -48.23
N PHE A 67 1.14 50.91 -48.76
CA PHE A 67 2.31 50.15 -48.30
C PHE A 67 2.72 50.49 -46.86
N ILE A 68 2.69 51.77 -46.49
CA ILE A 68 2.98 52.21 -45.12
C ILE A 68 1.96 51.61 -44.15
N ALA A 69 0.67 51.67 -44.49
CA ALA A 69 -0.40 51.10 -43.68
C ALA A 69 -0.23 49.58 -43.47
N LEU A 70 0.11 48.84 -44.55
CA LEU A 70 0.36 47.41 -44.46
C LEU A 70 1.58 47.09 -43.59
N ARG A 71 2.66 47.87 -43.72
CA ARG A 71 3.87 47.70 -42.89
C ARG A 71 3.56 47.91 -41.41
N GLU A 72 2.80 48.94 -41.08
CA GLU A 72 2.40 49.24 -39.69
C GLU A 72 1.54 48.11 -39.11
N GLU A 73 0.60 47.54 -39.88
CA GLU A 73 -0.20 46.39 -39.45
C GLU A 73 0.67 45.16 -39.16
N VAL A 74 1.66 44.88 -40.02
CA VAL A 74 2.61 43.77 -39.83
C VAL A 74 3.51 44.01 -38.61
N GLU A 75 4.02 45.24 -38.43
CA GLU A 75 4.84 45.59 -37.28
C GLU A 75 4.07 45.44 -35.96
N GLU A 76 2.80 45.83 -35.94
CA GLU A 76 1.94 45.66 -34.76
C GLU A 76 1.69 44.19 -34.45
N ALA A 77 1.39 43.37 -35.46
CA ALA A 77 1.20 41.92 -35.29
C ALA A 77 2.47 41.21 -34.77
N ILE A 78 3.67 41.71 -35.13
CA ILE A 78 4.94 41.14 -34.67
C ILE A 78 5.20 41.48 -33.19
N LYS A 79 4.67 42.59 -32.66
CA LYS A 79 4.89 42.99 -31.24
C LYS A 79 4.34 42.00 -30.22
N GLU A 80 3.31 41.24 -30.57
CA GLU A 80 2.69 40.27 -29.66
C GLU A 80 3.46 38.93 -29.58
N ILE A 81 4.27 38.60 -30.61
CA ILE A 81 4.98 37.32 -30.71
C ILE A 81 5.97 37.08 -29.54
N PRO A 82 6.80 38.06 -29.13
CA PRO A 82 7.71 37.88 -28.00
C PRO A 82 7.00 37.53 -26.69
N GLN A 83 5.86 38.19 -26.43
CA GLN A 83 5.08 37.94 -25.22
C GLN A 83 4.45 36.54 -25.25
N LEU A 84 3.83 36.16 -26.37
CA LEU A 84 3.26 34.82 -26.54
C LEU A 84 4.31 33.72 -26.37
N ARG A 85 5.53 33.96 -26.84
CA ARG A 85 6.66 33.05 -26.65
C ARG A 85 7.06 32.94 -25.19
N ALA A 86 7.12 34.05 -24.46
CA ALA A 86 7.43 34.07 -23.03
C ALA A 86 6.37 33.30 -22.23
N ASP A 87 5.09 33.56 -22.50
CA ASP A 87 3.96 32.89 -21.83
C ASP A 87 3.99 31.38 -22.07
N PHE A 88 4.34 30.95 -23.29
CA PHE A 88 4.46 29.52 -23.62
C PHE A 88 5.59 28.84 -22.85
N ILE A 89 6.74 29.51 -22.69
CA ILE A 89 7.86 29.01 -21.90
C ILE A 89 7.44 28.87 -20.43
N GLU A 90 6.83 29.91 -19.86
CA GLU A 90 6.37 29.88 -18.47
C GLU A 90 5.34 28.76 -18.23
N LEU A 91 4.41 28.57 -19.17
CA LEU A 91 3.42 27.50 -19.09
C LEU A 91 4.07 26.11 -19.16
N SER A 92 5.07 25.93 -20.04
CA SER A 92 5.83 24.69 -20.15
C SER A 92 6.58 24.38 -18.85
N GLU A 93 7.24 25.37 -18.26
CA GLU A 93 7.97 25.22 -16.99
C GLU A 93 7.02 24.85 -15.83
N LYS A 94 5.84 25.49 -15.75
CA LYS A 94 4.81 25.12 -14.76
C LYS A 94 4.30 23.70 -14.96
N PHE A 95 4.11 23.28 -16.21
CA PHE A 95 3.67 21.93 -16.53
C PHE A 95 4.71 20.88 -16.10
N ASP A 96 5.99 21.12 -16.42
CA ASP A 96 7.09 20.24 -16.03
C ASP A 96 7.22 20.16 -14.50
N GLN A 97 7.10 21.28 -13.81
CA GLN A 97 7.12 21.32 -12.35
C GLN A 97 5.94 20.54 -11.74
N THR A 98 4.74 20.68 -12.30
CA THR A 98 3.55 19.93 -11.85
C THR A 98 3.73 18.43 -12.06
N LEU A 99 4.36 18.01 -13.16
CA LEU A 99 4.67 16.60 -13.40
C LEU A 99 5.66 16.05 -12.36
N ILE A 100 6.72 16.80 -12.03
CA ILE A 100 7.70 16.41 -11.01
C ILE A 100 7.02 16.25 -9.65
N GLU A 101 6.16 17.20 -9.25
CA GLU A 101 5.44 17.15 -7.98
C GLU A 101 4.47 15.98 -7.90
N LEU A 102 3.72 15.72 -8.97
CA LEU A 102 2.81 14.58 -9.03
C LEU A 102 3.56 13.25 -8.92
N GLN A 103 4.73 13.16 -9.54
CA GLN A 103 5.57 11.97 -9.51
C GLN A 103 6.15 11.74 -8.11
N ALA A 104 6.59 12.80 -7.42
CA ALA A 104 7.03 12.73 -6.03
C ALA A 104 5.90 12.30 -5.08
N GLN A 105 4.68 12.83 -5.26
CA GLN A 105 3.51 12.44 -4.48
C GLN A 105 3.15 10.96 -4.71
N TYR A 106 3.21 10.50 -5.96
CA TYR A 106 2.97 9.09 -6.30
C TYR A 106 3.98 8.16 -5.63
N ASP A 107 5.27 8.51 -5.66
CA ASP A 107 6.33 7.71 -5.03
C ASP A 107 6.18 7.68 -3.50
N ALA A 108 5.85 8.82 -2.88
CA ALA A 108 5.58 8.90 -1.45
C ALA A 108 4.37 8.03 -1.04
N PHE A 109 3.26 8.15 -1.78
CA PHE A 109 2.06 7.34 -1.55
C PHE A 109 2.34 5.84 -1.69
N LYS A 110 3.16 5.45 -2.68
CA LYS A 110 3.56 4.06 -2.89
C LYS A 110 4.36 3.52 -1.70
N ILE A 111 5.27 4.31 -1.15
CA ILE A 111 6.06 3.94 0.04
C ILE A 111 5.14 3.78 1.25
N GLU A 112 4.26 4.75 1.49
CA GLU A 112 3.32 4.74 2.61
C GLU A 112 2.43 3.49 2.60
N VAL A 113 1.82 3.17 1.46
CA VAL A 113 1.00 1.97 1.29
C VAL A 113 1.81 0.70 1.53
N GLN A 114 3.07 0.65 1.09
CA GLN A 114 3.94 -0.51 1.28
C GLN A 114 4.31 -0.71 2.76
N GLU A 115 4.60 0.38 3.48
CA GLU A 115 4.90 0.34 4.91
C GLU A 115 3.69 -0.09 5.74
N GLU A 116 2.51 0.43 5.40
CA GLU A 116 1.24 0.07 6.05
C GLU A 116 0.92 -1.42 5.87
N ILE A 117 1.02 -1.94 4.63
CA ILE A 117 0.83 -3.37 4.35
C ILE A 117 1.81 -4.23 5.15
N ASN A 118 3.09 -3.85 5.19
CA ASN A 118 4.11 -4.60 5.92
C ASN A 118 3.84 -4.61 7.43
N THR A 119 3.38 -3.49 7.98
CA THR A 119 2.99 -3.36 9.38
C THR A 119 1.81 -4.26 9.72
N GLN A 120 0.76 -4.25 8.90
CA GLN A 120 -0.40 -5.12 9.09
C GLN A 120 -0.04 -6.61 9.00
N ILE A 121 0.84 -6.99 8.06
CA ILE A 121 1.35 -8.37 7.96
C ILE A 121 2.10 -8.78 9.23
N ALA A 122 2.95 -7.91 9.77
CA ALA A 122 3.69 -8.18 10.99
C ALA A 122 2.75 -8.36 12.19
N GLN A 123 1.77 -7.47 12.35
CA GLN A 123 0.77 -7.54 13.41
C GLN A 123 -0.06 -8.83 13.31
N ALA A 124 -0.53 -9.19 12.11
CA ALA A 124 -1.28 -10.42 11.89
C ALA A 124 -0.47 -11.67 12.23
N ARG A 125 0.84 -11.70 11.89
CA ARG A 125 1.74 -12.81 12.25
C ARG A 125 1.87 -12.96 13.76
N THR A 126 2.09 -11.87 14.48
CA THR A 126 2.19 -11.89 15.95
C THR A 126 0.90 -12.41 16.58
N ALA A 127 -0.25 -11.88 16.17
CA ALA A 127 -1.54 -12.31 16.69
C ALA A 127 -1.82 -13.81 16.43
N ILE A 128 -1.46 -14.30 15.24
CA ILE A 128 -1.59 -15.74 14.91
C ILE A 128 -0.68 -16.57 15.82
N MET A 129 0.58 -16.16 16.02
CA MET A 129 1.51 -16.88 16.90
C MET A 129 1.03 -16.93 18.35
N GLU A 130 0.47 -15.84 18.87
CA GLU A 130 -0.09 -15.81 20.23
C GLU A 130 -1.23 -16.81 20.40
N VAL A 131 -2.18 -16.84 19.45
CA VAL A 131 -3.30 -17.79 19.48
C VAL A 131 -2.82 -19.23 19.36
N VAL A 132 -1.87 -19.49 18.46
CA VAL A 132 -1.31 -20.83 18.26
C VAL A 132 -0.59 -21.32 19.51
N ASN A 133 0.23 -20.48 20.14
CA ASN A 133 0.96 -20.84 21.35
C ASN A 133 0.00 -21.11 22.52
N ALA A 134 -1.01 -20.26 22.72
CA ALA A 134 -2.01 -20.48 23.77
C ALA A 134 -2.77 -21.80 23.58
N TYR A 135 -3.07 -22.17 22.32
CA TYR A 135 -3.71 -23.45 22.01
C TYR A 135 -2.79 -24.64 22.27
N PHE A 136 -1.50 -24.52 21.93
CA PHE A 136 -0.51 -25.56 22.24
C PHE A 136 -0.32 -25.74 23.75
N GLU A 137 -0.24 -24.67 24.53
CA GLU A 137 -0.16 -24.73 25.99
C GLU A 137 -1.38 -25.46 26.57
N THR A 138 -2.59 -25.06 26.17
CA THR A 138 -3.83 -25.71 26.63
C THR A 138 -3.89 -27.20 26.26
N LEU A 139 -3.37 -27.58 25.10
CA LEU A 139 -3.31 -28.98 24.68
C LEU A 139 -2.30 -29.77 25.50
N ASN A 140 -1.12 -29.20 25.76
CA ASN A 140 -0.09 -29.85 26.57
C ASN A 140 -0.60 -30.07 27.99
N ASP A 141 -1.22 -29.05 28.61
CA ASP A 141 -1.81 -29.18 29.95
C ASP A 141 -2.84 -30.32 30.01
N LYS A 142 -3.73 -30.42 29.01
CA LYS A 142 -4.72 -31.50 28.93
C LYS A 142 -4.09 -32.88 28.72
N ILE A 143 -2.99 -32.93 27.96
CA ILE A 143 -2.25 -34.18 27.74
C ILE A 143 -1.62 -34.62 29.05
N ASP A 144 -0.99 -33.69 29.77
CA ASP A 144 -0.34 -33.97 31.07
C ASP A 144 -1.37 -34.42 32.11
N ASP A 145 -2.52 -33.74 32.22
CA ASP A 145 -3.63 -34.12 33.09
C ASP A 145 -4.14 -35.55 32.78
N GLU A 146 -4.24 -35.91 31.50
CA GLU A 146 -4.71 -37.23 31.10
C GLU A 146 -3.67 -38.34 31.31
N VAL A 147 -2.39 -38.02 31.13
CA VAL A 147 -1.29 -38.94 31.47
C VAL A 147 -1.32 -39.23 32.97
N GLU A 148 -1.43 -38.21 33.81
CA GLU A 148 -1.50 -38.37 35.27
C GLU A 148 -2.71 -39.24 35.67
N ARG A 149 -3.89 -38.96 35.10
CA ARG A 149 -5.10 -39.75 35.37
C ARG A 149 -4.96 -41.21 34.96
N ILE A 150 -4.27 -41.50 33.86
CA ILE A 150 -4.01 -42.87 33.41
C ILE A 150 -3.07 -43.58 34.39
N ASP A 151 -2.01 -42.91 34.85
CA ASP A 151 -1.06 -43.45 35.82
C ASP A 151 -1.74 -43.77 37.16
N GLU A 152 -2.58 -42.87 37.68
CA GLU A 152 -3.37 -43.12 38.90
C GLU A 152 -4.29 -44.33 38.76
N LYS A 153 -5.01 -44.44 37.62
CA LYS A 153 -5.88 -45.59 37.33
C LYS A 153 -5.09 -46.87 37.23
N PHE A 154 -3.93 -46.84 36.57
CA PHE A 154 -3.07 -48.01 36.43
C PHE A 154 -2.57 -48.50 37.79
N ASN A 155 -2.07 -47.59 38.62
CA ASN A 155 -1.58 -47.92 39.97
C ASN A 155 -2.69 -48.49 40.86
N THR A 156 -3.88 -47.88 40.83
CA THR A 156 -5.04 -48.38 41.60
C THR A 156 -5.49 -49.75 41.09
N TRP A 157 -5.56 -49.94 39.77
CA TRP A 157 -5.96 -51.21 39.17
C TRP A 157 -4.98 -52.33 39.51
N ALA A 158 -3.67 -52.05 39.46
CA ALA A 158 -2.62 -53.01 39.78
C ALA A 158 -2.75 -53.53 41.23
N ILE A 159 -2.99 -52.64 42.19
CA ILE A 159 -3.18 -53.01 43.60
C ILE A 159 -4.46 -53.84 43.79
N ALA A 160 -5.57 -53.41 43.17
CA ALA A 160 -6.88 -54.02 43.36
C ALA A 160 -7.06 -55.39 42.65
N ASN A 161 -6.37 -55.62 41.53
CA ASN A 161 -6.63 -56.77 40.66
C ASN A 161 -5.48 -57.78 40.57
N THR A 162 -4.35 -57.52 41.24
CA THR A 162 -3.28 -58.54 41.34
C THR A 162 -3.73 -59.65 42.28
N ILE A 163 -3.90 -60.86 41.76
CA ILE A 163 -4.22 -62.04 42.55
C ILE A 163 -2.92 -62.68 43.05
N VAL A 164 -2.84 -62.89 44.37
CA VAL A 164 -1.73 -63.53 45.05
C VAL A 164 -2.22 -64.73 45.87
N PHE A 165 -1.35 -65.69 46.11
CA PHE A 165 -1.65 -66.77 47.04
C PHE A 165 -1.42 -66.27 48.48
N ASN A 166 -2.49 -66.16 49.25
CA ASN A 166 -2.44 -65.71 50.63
C ASN A 166 -2.07 -66.89 51.54
N THR A 167 -0.83 -66.89 52.02
CA THR A 167 -0.29 -67.97 52.88
C THR A 167 -0.94 -68.03 54.25
N LEU A 168 -1.55 -66.94 54.72
CA LEU A 168 -2.26 -66.87 56.00
C LEU A 168 -3.64 -67.52 55.92
N ARG A 169 -4.33 -67.38 54.79
CA ARG A 169 -5.66 -67.95 54.55
C ARG A 169 -5.66 -69.29 53.80
N GLY A 170 -4.55 -69.63 53.14
CA GLY A 170 -4.42 -70.85 52.33
C GLY A 170 -5.20 -70.81 51.01
N THR A 171 -5.64 -69.63 50.56
CA THR A 171 -6.44 -69.43 49.34
C THR A 171 -5.90 -68.25 48.53
N GLN A 172 -6.28 -68.15 47.24
CA GLN A 172 -5.96 -66.97 46.44
C GLN A 172 -6.82 -65.77 46.87
N THR A 173 -6.20 -64.60 47.01
CA THR A 173 -6.86 -63.31 47.31
C THR A 173 -6.25 -62.20 46.47
N THR A 174 -6.83 -60.99 46.50
CA THR A 174 -6.17 -59.81 45.94
C THR A 174 -4.94 -59.43 46.77
N LEU A 175 -3.96 -58.77 46.15
CA LEU A 175 -2.74 -58.28 46.79
C LEU A 175 -3.06 -57.37 48.00
N GLN A 176 -4.02 -56.46 47.86
CA GLN A 176 -4.47 -55.61 48.98
C GLN A 176 -4.92 -56.44 50.19
N VAL A 177 -5.87 -57.37 50.00
CA VAL A 177 -6.35 -58.25 51.08
C VAL A 177 -5.21 -59.06 51.73
N TYR A 178 -4.23 -59.52 50.96
CA TYR A 178 -3.08 -60.23 51.54
C TYR A 178 -2.18 -59.31 52.37
N LEU A 179 -1.93 -58.08 51.92
CA LEU A 179 -1.18 -57.08 52.68
C LEU A 179 -1.92 -56.66 53.95
N ASP A 180 -3.25 -56.49 53.88
CA ASP A 180 -4.09 -56.20 55.05
C ASP A 180 -4.01 -57.34 56.06
N ASP A 181 -4.13 -58.59 55.61
CA ASP A 181 -4.00 -59.76 56.49
C ASP A 181 -2.60 -59.87 57.14
N LEU A 182 -1.53 -59.61 56.37
CA LEU A 182 -0.17 -59.55 56.89
C LEU A 182 0.00 -58.47 57.95
N SER A 183 -0.58 -57.28 57.72
CA SER A 183 -0.54 -56.19 58.68
C SER A 183 -1.26 -56.55 59.99
N GLY A 184 -2.39 -57.25 59.91
CA GLY A 184 -3.15 -57.71 61.07
C GLY A 184 -2.40 -58.75 61.90
N VAL A 185 -1.68 -59.67 61.25
CA VAL A 185 -0.86 -60.69 61.96
C VAL A 185 0.38 -60.08 62.61
N ASN A 186 0.97 -59.04 62.03
CA ASN A 186 2.14 -58.38 62.60
C ASN A 186 1.82 -57.59 63.89
N ARG A 187 0.56 -57.23 64.15
CA ARG A 187 0.09 -56.64 65.42
C ARG A 187 0.07 -57.72 66.51
N THR A 188 1.25 -58.12 66.94
CA THR A 188 1.47 -59.35 67.72
C THR A 188 0.88 -59.24 69.13
N ASP A 189 0.93 -58.05 69.74
CA ASP A 189 0.44 -57.77 71.10
C ASP A 189 -0.18 -56.36 71.22
N ALA A 190 -0.98 -55.94 70.23
CA ALA A 190 -1.73 -54.69 70.33
C ALA A 190 -2.80 -54.79 71.44
N ILE A 191 -2.94 -53.75 72.27
CA ILE A 191 -3.98 -53.68 73.29
C ILE A 191 -5.28 -53.12 72.68
N THR A 192 -6.44 -53.70 73.02
CA THR A 192 -7.72 -53.11 72.64
C THR A 192 -8.07 -51.91 73.54
N ALA A 193 -8.95 -51.02 73.07
CA ALA A 193 -9.40 -49.88 73.89
C ALA A 193 -10.03 -50.35 75.22
N THR A 194 -10.82 -51.43 75.19
CA THR A 194 -11.39 -52.03 76.40
C THR A 194 -10.30 -52.54 77.35
N GLU A 195 -9.32 -53.29 76.85
CA GLU A 195 -8.22 -53.80 77.69
C GLU A 195 -7.34 -52.67 78.25
N TYR A 196 -7.18 -51.57 77.51
CA TYR A 196 -6.46 -50.40 77.99
C TYR A 196 -7.23 -49.67 79.09
N ASP A 197 -8.53 -49.45 78.91
CA ASP A 197 -9.40 -48.83 79.92
C ASP A 197 -9.40 -49.63 81.24
N GLU A 198 -9.32 -50.96 81.17
CA GLU A 198 -9.24 -51.87 82.33
C GLU A 198 -7.92 -51.75 83.12
N LEU A 199 -6.85 -51.17 82.53
CA LEU A 199 -5.60 -50.93 83.24
C LEU A 199 -5.68 -49.73 84.20
N GLU A 200 -6.69 -48.86 84.05
CA GLU A 200 -6.93 -47.66 84.86
C GLU A 200 -5.68 -46.76 85.06
N LEU A 201 -4.75 -46.76 84.08
CA LEU A 201 -3.49 -46.03 84.17
C LEU A 201 -3.72 -44.51 84.23
N THR A 202 -3.11 -43.85 85.21
CA THR A 202 -3.00 -42.40 85.21
C THR A 202 -2.02 -41.93 84.13
N ALA A 203 -2.14 -40.68 83.69
CA ALA A 203 -1.21 -40.11 82.71
C ALA A 203 0.26 -40.23 83.14
N THR A 204 0.54 -40.06 84.44
CA THR A 204 1.90 -40.21 84.98
C THR A 204 2.40 -41.66 84.95
N GLU A 205 1.53 -42.64 85.16
CA GLU A 205 1.88 -44.07 85.07
C GLU A 205 2.11 -44.48 83.61
N TYR A 206 1.27 -44.02 82.69
CA TYR A 206 1.46 -44.27 81.27
C TYR A 206 2.76 -43.64 80.72
N ASP A 207 3.03 -42.37 81.05
CA ASP A 207 4.24 -41.67 80.62
C ASP A 207 5.53 -42.35 81.15
N ALA A 208 5.46 -43.06 82.27
CA ALA A 208 6.61 -43.77 82.85
C ALA A 208 7.05 -45.00 82.01
N TYR A 209 6.20 -45.53 81.12
CA TYR A 209 6.55 -46.61 80.21
C TYR A 209 7.40 -46.15 79.00
N ASP A 210 7.51 -44.83 78.77
CA ASP A 210 8.32 -44.22 77.70
C ASP A 210 8.13 -44.88 76.31
N MET A 211 6.88 -45.16 75.96
CA MET A 211 6.55 -45.91 74.75
C MET A 211 6.50 -45.02 73.51
N SER A 212 7.09 -45.50 72.41
CA SER A 212 6.84 -44.90 71.10
C SER A 212 5.46 -45.30 70.55
N ALA A 213 4.96 -44.55 69.56
CA ALA A 213 3.74 -44.93 68.86
C ALA A 213 3.82 -46.33 68.21
N HIS A 214 5.02 -46.73 67.74
CA HIS A 214 5.25 -48.07 67.22
C HIS A 214 5.13 -49.13 68.32
N ASP A 215 5.68 -48.86 69.51
CA ASP A 215 5.58 -49.78 70.64
C ASP A 215 4.12 -49.95 71.08
N TYR A 216 3.34 -48.87 71.03
CA TYR A 216 1.92 -48.92 71.33
C TYR A 216 1.13 -49.75 70.29
N ASP A 217 1.33 -49.50 69.00
CA ASP A 217 0.53 -50.14 67.94
C ASP A 217 0.79 -51.65 67.79
N TYR A 218 1.97 -52.13 68.20
CA TYR A 218 2.42 -53.51 67.99
C TYR A 218 2.59 -54.32 69.28
N TYR A 219 2.95 -53.65 70.39
CA TYR A 219 3.37 -54.31 71.63
C TYR A 219 2.71 -53.75 72.90
N ALA A 220 1.71 -52.87 72.79
CA ALA A 220 1.11 -52.20 73.95
C ALA A 220 0.66 -53.17 75.05
N LYS A 221 0.07 -54.31 74.69
CA LYS A 221 -0.38 -55.28 75.68
C LYS A 221 0.80 -55.83 76.47
N THR A 222 1.91 -56.17 75.81
CA THR A 222 3.11 -56.70 76.46
C THR A 222 3.80 -55.66 77.33
N ILE A 223 3.81 -54.39 76.93
CA ILE A 223 4.54 -53.35 77.66
C ILE A 223 3.71 -52.83 78.84
N LEU A 224 2.40 -52.62 78.65
CA LEU A 224 1.52 -52.03 79.66
C LEU A 224 1.00 -53.04 80.70
N THR A 225 1.15 -54.35 80.45
CA THR A 225 0.76 -55.40 81.41
C THR A 225 1.94 -56.12 82.06
N ALA A 226 3.18 -55.70 81.74
CA ALA A 226 4.41 -56.16 82.39
C ALA A 226 4.61 -55.48 83.76
#